data_AF-A0A8T6N4H2-F1
#
_entry.id   AF-A0A8T6N4H2-F1
#
_cell.length_a   1.000
_cell.length_b   1.000
_cell.length_c   1.000
_cell.angle_alpha   90.00
_cell.angle_beta   90.00
_cell.angle_gamma   90.00
#
_symmetry.space_group_name_H-M   'P 1'
#
loop_
_entity.id
_entity.type
_entity.pdbx_description
1 polymer ?
#
loop_
_entity_poly.entity_id
_entity_poly.type
_entity_poly.pdbx_seq_one_letter_code
_entity_poly.pdbx_strand_id
1 'polypeptide(L)' 'MINVNLMGNGISRSIWSLKVNPFTGKVLVRWFKSPISEYEYTCSKRAIIALLINGDRSYGQWVNWHCCPTY' A
#
# COMPACT_ATOMS: atom_id res chain seq x y z
N MET A 1 -6.46 7.16 8.26
CA MET A 1 -5.70 6.19 7.43
C MET A 1 -4.67 5.52 8.31
N ILE A 2 -4.36 4.25 8.05
CA ILE A 2 -3.43 3.43 8.84
C ILE A 2 -2.13 3.31 8.05
N ASN A 3 -0.99 3.61 8.67
CA ASN A 3 0.32 3.34 8.09
C ASN A 3 0.59 1.85 8.15
N VAL A 4 0.91 1.25 7.00
CA VAL A 4 1.38 -0.13 6.95
C VAL A 4 2.84 -0.11 7.40
N ASN A 5 3.16 -0.88 8.44
CA ASN A 5 4.52 -0.92 8.96
C ASN A 5 5.41 -1.69 7.98
N LEU A 6 6.22 -0.96 7.21
CA LEU A 6 7.10 -1.54 6.18
C LEU A 6 8.38 -2.15 6.78
N MET A 7 8.51 -2.19 8.11
CA MET A 7 9.67 -2.73 8.84
C MET A 7 9.60 -4.24 9.01
N GLY A 8 9.58 -4.96 7.88
CA GLY A 8 9.81 -6.40 7.82
C GLY A 8 11.15 -6.70 7.15
N ASN A 9 11.81 -7.80 7.53
CA ASN A 9 13.15 -8.23 7.10
C ASN A 9 13.24 -8.69 5.62
N GLY A 10 12.58 -7.95 4.73
CA GLY A 10 12.39 -8.20 3.30
C GLY A 10 11.85 -6.94 2.62
N ILE A 11 12.45 -5.79 2.95
CA ILE A 11 11.99 -4.45 2.58
C ILE A 11 11.70 -4.41 1.08
N SER A 12 10.43 -4.24 0.73
CA SER A 12 10.02 -3.90 -0.63
C SER A 12 10.68 -2.57 -1.00
N ARG A 13 11.83 -2.64 -1.69
CA ARG A 13 12.66 -1.47 -2.12
C ARG A 13 11.91 -0.48 -3.02
N SER A 14 10.69 -0.83 -3.42
CA SER A 14 9.85 -0.05 -4.32
C SER A 14 9.03 1.01 -3.60
N ILE A 15 8.54 0.74 -2.38
CA ILE A 15 7.58 1.60 -1.67
C ILE A 15 8.23 2.28 -0.48
N TRP A 16 8.22 3.61 -0.49
CA TRP A 16 8.70 4.46 0.61
C TRP A 16 7.70 4.50 1.76
N SER A 17 6.42 4.71 1.46
CA SER A 17 5.35 4.70 2.47
C SER A 17 4.06 4.19 1.88
N LEU A 18 3.33 3.38 2.66
CA LEU A 18 2.02 2.86 2.30
C LEU A 18 1.01 3.19 3.41
N LYS A 19 -0.04 3.92 3.06
CA LYS A 19 -1.18 4.22 3.94
C LYS A 19 -2.43 3.60 3.36
N VAL A 20 -3.21 2.94 4.19
CA VAL A 20 -4.47 2.30 3.77
C VAL A 20 -5.63 2.75 4.62
N ASN A 21 -6.84 2.77 4.05
CA ASN A 21 -8.08 3.02 4.77
C ASN A 21 -9.03 1.82 4.59
N PRO A 22 -9.15 0.92 5.57
CA PRO A 22 -10.01 -0.25 5.45
C PRO A 22 -11.51 0.09 5.37
N PHE A 23 -11.93 1.28 5.83
CA PHE A 23 -13.33 1.70 5.80
C PHE A 23 -13.75 2.20 4.41
N THR A 24 -12.88 2.99 3.76
CA THR A 24 -13.18 3.61 2.45
C THR A 24 -12.58 2.86 1.26
N GLY A 25 -11.63 1.96 1.48
CA GLY A 25 -10.88 1.31 0.40
C GLY A 25 -9.77 2.18 -0.22
N LYS A 26 -9.51 3.36 0.33
CA LYS A 26 -8.47 4.28 -0.18
C LYS A 26 -7.07 3.81 0.22
N VAL A 27 -6.14 3.93 -0.71
CA VAL A 27 -4.72 3.60 -0.52
C VAL A 27 -3.88 4.77 -1.02
N LEU A 28 -2.96 5.26 -0.19
CA LEU A 28 -1.97 6.26 -0.57
C LEU A 28 -0.58 5.61 -0.58
N VAL A 29 0.12 5.75 -1.69
CA VAL A 29 1.44 5.16 -1.92
C VAL A 29 2.44 6.25 -2.25
N ARG A 30 3.61 6.17 -1.63
CA ARG A 30 4.81 6.90 -2.09
C ARG A 30 5.83 5.87 -2.53
N TRP A 31 6.35 6.05 -3.73
CA TRP A 31 7.37 5.17 -4.29
C TRP A 31 8.77 5.71 -3.97
N PHE A 32 9.75 4.83 -3.80
CA PHE A 32 11.15 5.24 -3.60
C PHE A 32 11.70 6.07 -4.77
N LYS A 33 11.21 5.83 -6.00
CA LYS A 33 11.59 6.61 -7.19
C LYS A 33 11.09 8.07 -7.12
N SER A 34 9.97 8.31 -6.44
CA SER A 34 9.32 9.62 -6.33
C SER A 34 8.80 9.85 -4.91
N PRO A 35 9.69 10.04 -3.92
CA PRO A 35 9.31 10.10 -2.50
C PRO A 35 8.48 11.35 -2.14
N ILE A 36 8.51 12.37 -3.01
CA ILE A 36 7.75 13.62 -2.86
C ILE A 36 6.28 13.42 -3.31
N SER A 37 6.05 12.58 -4.32
CA SER A 37 4.72 12.37 -4.90
C SER A 37 3.96 11.29 -4.15
N GLU A 38 2.77 11.62 -3.67
CA GLU A 38 1.82 10.68 -3.07
C GLU A 38 0.74 10.35 -4.10
N TYR A 39 0.58 9.06 -4.39
CA TYR A 39 -0.36 8.55 -5.39
C TYR A 39 -1.57 7.95 -4.67
N GLU A 40 -2.77 8.34 -5.09
CA GLU A 40 -4.03 7.81 -4.54
C GLU A 40 -4.61 6.71 -5.43
N TYR A 41 -4.93 5.60 -4.79
CA TYR A 41 -5.55 4.44 -5.40
C TYR A 41 -6.76 3.98 -4.61
N THR A 42 -7.56 3.14 -5.24
CA THR A 42 -8.66 2.42 -4.61
C THR A 42 -8.43 0.92 -4.65
N CYS A 43 -8.86 0.24 -3.59
CA CYS A 43 -8.62 -1.18 -3.33
C CYS A 43 -9.82 -1.80 -2.61
N SER A 44 -10.02 -3.10 -2.78
CA SER A 44 -10.99 -3.87 -2.01
C SER A 44 -10.68 -3.81 -0.51
N LYS A 45 -11.69 -3.50 0.31
CA LYS A 45 -11.58 -3.48 1.77
C LYS A 45 -11.06 -4.81 2.34
N ARG A 46 -11.45 -5.94 1.73
CA ARG A 46 -10.98 -7.28 2.12
C ARG A 46 -9.47 -7.45 1.91
N ALA A 47 -8.95 -6.92 0.80
CA ALA A 47 -7.51 -6.98 0.52
C ALA A 47 -6.72 -6.10 1.51
N ILE A 48 -7.24 -4.93 1.88
CA ILE A 48 -6.63 -4.09 2.92
C ILE A 48 -6.60 -4.79 4.27
N ILE A 49 -7.70 -5.42 4.67
CA ILE A 49 -7.77 -6.16 5.94
C ILE A 49 -6.77 -7.32 5.93
N ALA A 50 -6.71 -8.08 4.84
CA ALA A 50 -5.75 -9.17 4.69
C ALA A 50 -4.29 -8.67 4.80
N LEU A 51 -3.98 -7.52 4.20
CA LEU A 51 -2.67 -6.87 4.30
C LEU A 51 -2.32 -6.48 5.75
N LEU A 52 -3.28 -5.95 6.50
CA LEU A 52 -3.04 -5.53 7.89
C LEU A 52 -2.86 -6.69 8.87
N ILE A 53 -3.52 -7.82 8.61
CA ILE A 53 -3.47 -9.01 9.49
C ILE A 53 -2.22 -9.85 9.21
N ASN A 54 -1.96 -10.16 7.94
CA ASN A 54 -0.92 -11.11 7.56
C ASN A 54 0.39 -10.45 7.09
N GLY A 55 0.36 -9.15 6.80
CA GLY A 55 1.42 -8.49 6.05
C GLY A 55 1.49 -9.03 4.61
N ASP A 56 2.42 -8.49 3.83
CA ASP A 56 2.75 -9.02 2.50
C ASP A 56 4.27 -9.10 2.34
N ARG A 57 4.73 -10.06 1.54
CA ARG A 57 6.16 -10.24 1.24
C ARG A 57 6.66 -9.17 0.28
N SER A 58 5.79 -8.61 -0.57
CA SER A 58 6.15 -7.52 -1.49
C SER A 58 5.02 -6.51 -1.63
N TYR A 59 5.11 -5.43 -0.85
CA TYR A 59 4.12 -4.35 -0.89
C TYR A 59 3.98 -3.72 -2.28
N GLY A 60 5.07 -3.63 -3.05
CA GLY A 60 5.03 -3.15 -4.44
C GLY A 60 4.17 -4.02 -5.34
N GLN A 61 4.31 -5.34 -5.23
CA GLN A 61 3.49 -6.29 -5.98
C GLN A 61 2.03 -6.26 -5.51
N TRP A 62 1.79 -6.15 -4.20
CA TRP A 62 0.44 -6.02 -3.65
C TRP A 62 -0.28 -4.79 -4.21
N VAL A 63 0.39 -3.64 -4.26
CA VAL A 63 -0.18 -2.42 -4.86
C VAL A 63 -0.51 -2.66 -6.34
N ASN A 64 0.43 -3.21 -7.12
CA ASN A 64 0.20 -3.48 -8.54
C ASN A 64 -0.97 -4.46 -8.80
N TRP A 65 -1.21 -5.41 -7.90
CA TRP A 65 -2.27 -6.41 -8.07
C TRP A 65 -3.64 -5.88 -7.61
N HIS A 66 -3.68 -5.15 -6.49
CA HIS A 66 -4.93 -4.83 -5.80
C HIS A 66 -5.36 -3.37 -5.89
N CYS A 67 -4.50 -2.46 -6.34
CA CYS A 67 -4.80 -1.04 -6.42
C CYS A 67 -5.12 -0.62 -7.86
N CYS A 68 -6.29 -0.03 -8.06
CA CYS A 68 -6.63 0.65 -9.31
C CYS A 68 -6.41 2.16 -9.16
N PRO A 69 -5.80 2.82 -10.16
CA PRO A 69 -5.65 4.27 -10.15
C PRO A 69 -7.03 4.93 -10.12
N THR A 70 -7.18 5.88 -9.22
CA THR A 70 -8.35 6.76 -9.17
C THR A 70 -8.10 7.90 -10.15
N TYR A 71 -8.84 7.90 -11.27
CA TYR A 71 -8.83 9.00 -12.25
C TYR A 71 -9.79 10.10 -11.83
#